data_AF-A0A7M3XKU4-F1
#
_entry.id   AF-A0A7M3XKU4-F1
#
_cell.length_a   1.000
_cell.length_b   1.000
_cell.length_c   1.000
_cell.angle_alpha   90.00
_cell.angle_beta   90.00
_cell.angle_gamma   90.00
#
_symmetry.space_group_name_H-M   'P 1'
#
loop_
_entity.id
_entity.type
_entity.pdbx_description
1 polymer ?
#
loop_
_entity_poly.entity_id
_entity_poly.type
_entity_poly.pdbx_seq_one_letter_code
_entity_poly.pdbx_strand_id
1 'polypeptide(L)'
;MGVDKATLSSWLAGYDKNKLTIGVVASHSSLQILHGARKEGFRTLGIAVGENRRKIYQAFPGADPDEWLILEDYREMLDYAEWFRKRNVIIIPHGSLVEYLGSTNFKNLQVPTFGNRGILHWESSRQRQRDWLEAGGCEMPKVLEDPHDIDGPVIVKYAGAKGGRGYFIARDYRDFRRNVDIEEEFTIQEYVLGCRYYLHFFFDPIAEDGYQVQGKGKFAGKNLGRLELLSMDRRDESNVDEFYKLGSLRDLREMSLEPSFVVTGNQPVVIRESLLPRAFEMAEGTIAESFVLEENSRGMIGPFCLETIVTDKLEFKVFEISARIVAGSNPFIGGSPYSDINEERMSTGRRIARSIKKAQDEDRLTDILS
;
A
#
# COMPACT_ATOMS: atom_id res chain seq x y z
N MET A 1 18.84 -1.58 -13.01
CA MET A 1 17.89 -2.38 -13.83
C MET A 1 17.36 -3.48 -12.93
N GLY A 2 16.03 -3.66 -12.87
CA GLY A 2 15.41 -4.68 -12.01
C GLY A 2 15.37 -6.05 -12.67
N VAL A 3 14.70 -7.00 -12.04
CA VAL A 3 14.44 -8.34 -12.59
C VAL A 3 13.46 -8.25 -13.76
N ASP A 4 13.82 -8.82 -14.91
CA ASP A 4 12.96 -8.87 -16.09
C ASP A 4 12.12 -10.17 -16.17
N LYS A 5 11.16 -10.20 -17.09
CA LYS A 5 10.24 -11.35 -17.24
C LYS A 5 10.99 -12.64 -17.64
N ALA A 6 12.07 -12.53 -18.44
CA ALA A 6 12.85 -13.68 -18.87
C ALA A 6 13.59 -14.34 -17.68
N THR A 7 14.21 -13.52 -16.84
CA THR A 7 14.89 -13.94 -15.61
C THR A 7 13.91 -14.56 -14.63
N LEU A 8 12.75 -13.94 -14.41
CA LEU A 8 11.68 -14.50 -13.56
C LEU A 8 11.22 -15.87 -14.07
N SER A 9 10.93 -16.00 -15.37
CA SER A 9 10.52 -17.27 -15.98
C SER A 9 11.58 -18.36 -15.79
N SER A 10 12.86 -18.02 -15.92
CA SER A 10 13.97 -18.96 -15.67
C SER A 10 13.98 -19.46 -14.22
N TRP A 11 13.72 -18.59 -13.23
CA TRP A 11 13.63 -19.01 -11.83
C TRP A 11 12.43 -19.91 -11.59
N LEU A 12 11.26 -19.53 -12.09
CA LEU A 12 10.02 -20.30 -11.90
C LEU A 12 10.07 -21.67 -12.59
N ALA A 13 10.85 -21.81 -13.66
CA ALA A 13 11.11 -23.12 -14.29
C ALA A 13 11.90 -24.06 -13.35
N GLY A 14 12.71 -23.52 -12.45
CA GLY A 14 13.43 -24.28 -11.42
C GLY A 14 12.62 -24.52 -10.13
N TYR A 15 11.43 -23.94 -9.99
CA TYR A 15 10.61 -24.08 -8.79
C TYR A 15 9.77 -25.36 -8.84
N ASP A 16 9.70 -26.07 -7.71
CA ASP A 16 8.63 -27.06 -7.48
C ASP A 16 7.35 -26.30 -7.12
N LYS A 17 6.51 -26.07 -8.14
CA LYS A 17 5.25 -25.31 -8.01
C LYS A 17 4.30 -25.94 -6.98
N ASN A 18 4.38 -27.24 -6.71
CA ASN A 18 3.53 -27.89 -5.68
C ASN A 18 4.04 -27.66 -4.25
N LYS A 19 5.21 -27.03 -4.09
CA LYS A 19 5.84 -26.74 -2.79
C LYS A 19 6.21 -25.26 -2.67
N LEU A 20 5.40 -24.36 -3.23
CA LEU A 20 5.58 -22.92 -3.06
C LEU A 20 5.51 -22.55 -1.57
N THR A 21 6.38 -21.62 -1.18
CA THR A 21 6.44 -21.06 0.17
C THR A 21 6.15 -19.57 0.10
N ILE A 22 5.21 -19.09 0.92
CA ILE A 22 4.94 -17.65 1.04
C ILE A 22 5.85 -17.07 2.11
N GLY A 23 6.78 -16.21 1.69
CA GLY A 23 7.73 -15.54 2.57
C GLY A 23 7.38 -14.07 2.80
N VAL A 24 7.54 -13.60 4.03
CA VAL A 24 7.26 -12.20 4.39
C VAL A 24 8.14 -11.73 5.53
N VAL A 25 8.51 -10.44 5.52
CA VAL A 25 9.13 -9.80 6.69
C VAL A 25 8.11 -9.74 7.82
N ALA A 26 8.52 -10.12 9.02
CA ALA A 26 7.68 -10.16 10.21
C ALA A 26 7.38 -8.73 10.73
N SER A 27 6.62 -7.94 9.99
CA SER A 27 6.15 -6.60 10.36
C SER A 27 4.85 -6.22 9.64
N HIS A 28 4.31 -5.03 9.94
CA HIS A 28 3.24 -4.34 9.22
C HIS A 28 1.91 -5.10 9.06
N SER A 29 1.82 -6.01 8.08
CA SER A 29 0.62 -6.80 7.76
C SER A 29 0.90 -8.30 7.64
N SER A 30 2.08 -8.75 8.05
CA SER A 30 2.53 -10.14 7.92
C SER A 30 1.67 -11.15 8.68
N LEU A 31 1.08 -10.81 9.84
CA LEU A 31 0.16 -11.72 10.53
C LEU A 31 -1.01 -12.14 9.62
N GLN A 32 -1.60 -11.16 8.92
CA GLN A 32 -2.69 -11.39 7.98
C GLN A 32 -2.21 -12.17 6.74
N ILE A 33 -1.03 -11.85 6.21
CA ILE A 33 -0.43 -12.52 5.05
C ILE A 33 -0.14 -14.00 5.37
N LEU A 34 0.52 -14.28 6.49
CA LEU A 34 0.86 -15.64 6.94
C LEU A 34 -0.40 -16.45 7.23
N HIS A 35 -1.37 -15.87 7.93
CA HIS A 35 -2.67 -16.51 8.16
C HIS A 35 -3.39 -16.83 6.84
N GLY A 36 -3.43 -15.88 5.90
CA GLY A 36 -4.01 -16.07 4.57
C GLY A 36 -3.32 -17.16 3.76
N ALA A 37 -1.98 -17.18 3.75
CA ALA A 37 -1.18 -18.20 3.08
C ALA A 37 -1.46 -19.61 3.63
N ARG A 38 -1.51 -19.76 4.96
CA ARG A 38 -1.86 -21.03 5.61
C ARG A 38 -3.27 -21.50 5.25
N LYS A 39 -4.26 -20.58 5.22
CA LYS A 39 -5.65 -20.89 4.84
C LYS A 39 -5.76 -21.40 3.40
N GLU A 40 -4.86 -20.98 2.51
CA GLU A 40 -4.81 -21.43 1.12
C GLU A 40 -3.94 -22.69 0.92
N GLY A 41 -3.26 -23.17 1.97
CA GLY A 41 -2.47 -24.40 1.99
C GLY A 41 -0.99 -24.23 1.68
N PHE A 42 -0.47 -22.99 1.67
CA PHE A 42 0.95 -22.74 1.44
C PHE A 42 1.79 -22.98 2.70
N ARG A 43 3.04 -23.38 2.49
CA ARG A 43 4.09 -23.25 3.52
C ARG A 43 4.38 -21.78 3.74
N THR A 44 4.81 -21.44 4.95
CA THR A 44 5.04 -20.05 5.36
C THR A 44 6.42 -19.83 5.94
N LEU A 45 7.04 -18.70 5.56
CA LEU A 45 8.36 -18.28 6.01
C LEU A 45 8.29 -16.87 6.62
N GLY A 46 8.70 -16.75 7.88
CA GLY A 46 8.89 -15.46 8.55
C GLY A 46 10.34 -15.00 8.45
N ILE A 47 10.54 -13.75 8.06
CA ILE A 47 11.87 -13.13 7.98
C ILE A 47 11.95 -12.03 9.04
N ALA A 48 12.93 -12.09 9.93
CA ALA A 48 13.08 -11.09 10.99
C ALA A 48 14.53 -10.75 11.24
N VAL A 49 14.75 -9.53 11.72
CA VAL A 49 16.03 -9.15 12.35
C VAL A 49 15.91 -9.37 13.85
N GLY A 50 16.79 -10.22 14.38
CA GLY A 50 16.81 -10.61 15.79
C GLY A 50 15.71 -11.60 16.24
N GLU A 51 16.02 -12.39 17.27
CA GLU A 51 15.17 -13.49 17.75
C GLU A 51 13.86 -13.05 18.44
N ASN A 52 13.81 -11.82 18.94
CA ASN A 52 12.64 -11.33 19.70
C ASN A 52 11.34 -11.38 18.90
N ARG A 53 11.43 -11.22 17.57
CA ARG A 53 10.24 -11.22 16.71
C ARG A 53 9.54 -12.57 16.68
N ARG A 54 10.32 -13.66 16.64
CA ARG A 54 9.80 -15.03 16.65
C ARG A 54 8.92 -15.30 17.87
N LYS A 55 9.36 -14.84 19.05
CA LYS A 55 8.60 -14.97 20.30
C LYS A 55 7.23 -14.28 20.24
N ILE A 56 7.13 -13.11 19.60
CA ILE A 56 5.86 -12.38 19.48
C ILE A 56 4.87 -13.15 18.60
N TYR A 57 5.33 -13.77 17.50
CA TYR A 57 4.47 -14.48 16.56
C TYR A 57 3.90 -15.78 17.15
N GLN A 58 4.56 -16.37 18.14
CA GLN A 58 4.01 -17.52 18.89
C GLN A 58 2.71 -17.19 19.63
N ALA A 59 2.43 -15.91 19.91
CA ALA A 59 1.14 -15.48 20.45
C ALA A 59 -0.01 -15.61 19.43
N PHE A 60 0.30 -15.84 18.16
CA PHE A 60 -0.65 -15.93 17.05
C PHE A 60 -0.46 -17.24 16.27
N PRO A 61 -0.85 -18.42 16.82
CA PRO A 61 -0.59 -19.72 16.18
C PRO A 61 -1.12 -19.86 14.75
N GLY A 62 -2.20 -19.15 14.40
CA GLY A 62 -2.75 -19.13 13.04
C GLY A 62 -1.88 -18.39 12.02
N ALA A 63 -0.88 -17.64 12.48
CA ALA A 63 0.06 -16.85 11.68
C ALA A 63 1.53 -17.09 12.07
N ASP A 64 1.83 -17.99 13.02
CA ASP A 64 3.19 -18.42 13.32
C ASP A 64 3.76 -19.10 12.06
N PRO A 65 4.90 -18.68 11.49
CA PRO A 65 5.50 -19.29 10.30
C PRO A 65 5.95 -20.75 10.48
N ASP A 66 6.01 -21.52 9.39
CA ASP A 66 6.56 -22.90 9.41
C ASP A 66 8.09 -22.90 9.53
N GLU A 67 8.73 -21.93 8.89
CA GLU A 67 10.18 -21.71 8.93
C GLU A 67 10.46 -20.24 9.27
N TRP A 68 11.60 -20.01 9.92
CA TRP A 68 12.10 -18.67 10.24
C TRP A 68 13.47 -18.47 9.62
N LEU A 69 13.67 -17.32 8.99
CA LEU A 69 14.98 -16.79 8.62
C LEU A 69 15.27 -15.58 9.51
N ILE A 70 16.23 -15.74 10.42
CA ILE A 70 16.69 -14.68 11.31
C ILE A 70 17.96 -14.09 10.71
N LEU A 71 17.96 -12.78 10.53
CA LEU A 71 19.03 -11.98 9.94
C LEU A 71 19.60 -11.00 10.97
N GLU A 72 20.79 -10.48 10.72
CA GLU A 72 21.34 -9.36 11.49
C GLU A 72 20.90 -8.00 10.91
N ASP A 73 20.73 -7.95 9.58
CA ASP A 73 20.21 -6.78 8.86
C ASP A 73 19.31 -7.24 7.69
N TYR A 74 18.22 -6.52 7.42
CA TYR A 74 17.31 -6.87 6.32
C TYR A 74 17.99 -6.85 4.93
N ARG A 75 19.09 -6.12 4.76
CA ARG A 75 19.89 -6.10 3.51
C ARG A 75 20.50 -7.45 3.18
N GLU A 76 20.74 -8.31 4.18
CA GLU A 76 21.24 -9.67 3.98
C GLU A 76 20.27 -10.51 3.12
N MET A 77 19.00 -10.13 3.02
CA MET A 77 18.06 -10.77 2.10
C MET A 77 18.58 -10.85 0.65
N LEU A 78 19.42 -9.89 0.22
CA LEU A 78 20.04 -9.89 -1.11
C LEU A 78 21.01 -11.09 -1.27
N ASP A 79 21.76 -11.42 -0.23
CA ASP A 79 22.73 -12.52 -0.22
C ASP A 79 22.03 -13.88 -0.14
N TYR A 80 20.85 -13.92 0.47
CA TYR A 80 20.02 -15.13 0.59
C TYR A 80 19.15 -15.42 -0.64
N ALA A 81 19.28 -14.66 -1.74
CA ALA A 81 18.43 -14.84 -2.92
C ALA A 81 18.40 -16.27 -3.48
N GLU A 82 19.56 -16.94 -3.56
CA GLU A 82 19.62 -18.34 -3.99
C GLU A 82 18.98 -19.29 -2.97
N TRP A 83 19.15 -19.02 -1.67
CA TRP A 83 18.55 -19.80 -0.59
C TRP A 83 17.01 -19.75 -0.65
N PHE A 84 16.44 -18.56 -0.90
CA PHE A 84 15.00 -18.39 -1.11
C PHE A 84 14.51 -19.16 -2.34
N ARG A 85 15.25 -19.08 -3.46
CA ARG A 85 14.89 -19.80 -4.69
C ARG A 85 14.91 -21.31 -4.55
N LYS A 86 15.89 -21.87 -3.83
CA LYS A 86 15.93 -23.33 -3.53
C LYS A 86 14.76 -23.81 -2.68
N ARG A 87 14.06 -22.91 -1.99
CA ARG A 87 12.88 -23.19 -1.15
C ARG A 87 11.55 -22.82 -1.82
N ASN A 88 11.57 -22.49 -3.12
CA ASN A 88 10.41 -22.06 -3.89
C ASN A 88 9.68 -20.87 -3.24
N VAL A 89 10.42 -19.93 -2.65
CA VAL A 89 9.85 -18.81 -1.90
C VAL A 89 9.34 -17.72 -2.85
N ILE A 90 8.10 -17.30 -2.63
CA ILE A 90 7.53 -16.06 -3.19
C ILE A 90 7.45 -15.05 -2.06
N ILE A 91 8.11 -13.90 -2.22
CA ILE A 91 8.10 -12.83 -1.23
C ILE A 91 6.89 -11.92 -1.43
N ILE A 92 6.14 -11.67 -0.35
CA ILE A 92 5.00 -10.74 -0.37
C ILE A 92 5.45 -9.37 0.16
N PRO A 93 5.47 -8.31 -0.68
CA PRO A 93 5.86 -6.98 -0.23
C PRO A 93 4.77 -6.29 0.59
N HIS A 94 5.21 -5.54 1.59
CA HIS A 94 4.40 -4.62 2.39
C HIS A 94 5.24 -3.40 2.80
N GLY A 95 4.63 -2.40 3.44
CA GLY A 95 5.28 -1.12 3.78
C GLY A 95 6.65 -1.25 4.43
N SER A 96 6.75 -2.00 5.52
CA SER A 96 8.03 -2.16 6.23
C SER A 96 9.12 -2.86 5.42
N LEU A 97 8.81 -3.80 4.52
CA LEU A 97 9.85 -4.46 3.71
C LEU A 97 10.51 -3.46 2.77
N VAL A 98 9.71 -2.67 2.08
CA VAL A 98 10.20 -1.65 1.13
C VAL A 98 10.99 -0.57 1.87
N GLU A 99 10.56 -0.22 3.08
CA GLU A 99 11.27 0.73 3.92
C GLU A 99 12.61 0.19 4.42
N TYR A 100 12.63 -1.02 4.99
CA TYR A 100 13.84 -1.58 5.62
C TYR A 100 14.89 -1.96 4.58
N LEU A 101 14.48 -2.56 3.46
CA LEU A 101 15.39 -2.96 2.40
C LEU A 101 15.78 -1.76 1.52
N GLY A 102 14.87 -0.80 1.36
CA GLY A 102 14.97 0.30 0.40
C GLY A 102 14.43 -0.09 -0.98
N SER A 103 13.76 0.85 -1.67
CA SER A 103 13.10 0.61 -2.96
C SER A 103 14.07 0.07 -4.03
N THR A 104 15.29 0.60 -4.09
CA THR A 104 16.34 0.15 -5.03
C THR A 104 16.75 -1.29 -4.79
N ASN A 105 17.03 -1.66 -3.53
CA ASN A 105 17.46 -3.01 -3.18
C ASN A 105 16.31 -4.01 -3.39
N PHE A 106 15.08 -3.65 -3.01
CA PHE A 106 13.91 -4.48 -3.28
C PHE A 106 13.71 -4.73 -4.78
N LYS A 107 13.84 -3.69 -5.62
CA LYS A 107 13.76 -3.83 -7.09
C LYS A 107 14.80 -4.82 -7.63
N ASN A 108 15.97 -4.90 -6.99
CA ASN A 108 17.07 -5.78 -7.39
C ASN A 108 17.08 -7.14 -6.68
N LEU A 109 16.19 -7.41 -5.72
CA LEU A 109 16.15 -8.66 -4.96
C LEU A 109 15.90 -9.85 -5.90
N GLN A 110 16.84 -10.78 -6.01
CA GLN A 110 16.80 -11.83 -7.03
C GLN A 110 15.92 -13.03 -6.65
N VAL A 111 14.70 -12.76 -6.18
CA VAL A 111 13.69 -13.73 -5.73
C VAL A 111 12.35 -13.33 -6.35
N PRO A 112 11.48 -14.26 -6.77
CA PRO A 112 10.11 -13.95 -7.16
C PRO A 112 9.37 -13.19 -6.06
N THR A 113 8.75 -12.08 -6.44
CA THR A 113 7.94 -11.23 -5.56
C THR A 113 6.53 -11.14 -6.10
N PHE A 114 5.53 -11.16 -5.22
CA PHE A 114 4.15 -10.94 -5.64
C PHE A 114 3.91 -9.47 -6.01
N GLY A 115 3.23 -9.25 -7.14
CA GLY A 115 2.97 -7.92 -7.69
C GLY A 115 4.09 -7.45 -8.62
N ASN A 116 4.03 -6.17 -9.00
CA ASN A 116 5.02 -5.53 -9.85
C ASN A 116 6.03 -4.73 -8.99
N ARG A 117 7.22 -5.27 -8.71
CA ARG A 117 8.28 -4.55 -7.99
C ARG A 117 8.66 -3.21 -8.62
N GLY A 118 8.44 -3.09 -9.93
CA GLY A 118 8.67 -1.87 -10.70
C GLY A 118 7.76 -0.75 -10.23
N ILE A 119 6.50 -1.00 -9.87
CA ILE A 119 5.58 0.08 -9.50
C ILE A 119 5.99 0.82 -8.22
N LEU A 120 6.78 0.18 -7.35
CA LEU A 120 7.11 0.73 -6.04
C LEU A 120 7.97 2.00 -6.09
N HIS A 121 8.67 2.24 -7.20
CA HIS A 121 9.41 3.49 -7.35
C HIS A 121 8.48 4.68 -7.65
N TRP A 122 7.29 4.43 -8.20
CA TRP A 122 6.26 5.47 -8.41
C TRP A 122 5.63 5.90 -7.08
N GLU A 123 5.30 4.96 -6.17
CA GLU A 123 4.80 5.32 -4.84
C GLU A 123 5.86 6.03 -3.98
N SER A 124 7.17 5.84 -4.23
CA SER A 124 8.21 6.43 -3.39
C SER A 124 8.43 7.94 -3.61
N SER A 125 7.86 8.52 -4.67
CA SER A 125 8.02 9.93 -5.03
C SER A 125 6.67 10.64 -5.09
N ARG A 126 6.53 11.74 -4.34
CA ARG A 126 5.29 12.53 -4.30
C ARG A 126 4.89 13.07 -5.68
N GLN A 127 5.86 13.56 -6.46
CA GLN A 127 5.60 14.04 -7.81
C GLN A 127 5.11 12.92 -8.72
N ARG A 128 5.79 11.77 -8.72
CA ARG A 128 5.37 10.61 -9.52
C ARG A 128 3.99 10.09 -9.15
N GLN A 129 3.67 10.06 -7.85
CA GLN A 129 2.31 9.73 -7.40
C GLN A 129 1.28 10.72 -7.94
N ARG A 130 1.60 12.03 -7.92
CA ARG A 130 0.72 13.05 -8.47
C ARG A 130 0.45 12.86 -9.95
N ASP A 131 1.52 12.75 -10.73
CA ASP A 131 1.42 12.54 -12.18
C ASP A 131 0.58 11.29 -12.50
N TRP A 132 0.81 10.20 -11.75
CA TRP A 132 0.06 8.94 -11.91
C TRP A 132 -1.43 9.09 -11.55
N LEU A 133 -1.73 9.68 -10.39
CA LEU A 133 -3.11 9.81 -9.91
C LEU A 133 -3.92 10.78 -10.78
N GLU A 134 -3.36 11.93 -11.14
CA GLU A 134 -4.04 12.92 -11.99
C GLU A 134 -4.27 12.38 -13.41
N ALA A 135 -3.28 11.71 -14.00
CA ALA A 135 -3.47 11.02 -15.29
C ALA A 135 -4.45 9.84 -15.19
N GLY A 136 -4.62 9.27 -13.99
CA GLY A 136 -5.65 8.31 -13.64
C GLY A 136 -7.05 8.90 -13.43
N GLY A 137 -7.23 10.22 -13.54
CA GLY A 137 -8.52 10.89 -13.33
C GLY A 137 -8.89 11.12 -11.87
N CYS A 138 -7.93 10.95 -10.95
CA CYS A 138 -8.10 11.32 -9.55
C CYS A 138 -7.88 12.82 -9.37
N GLU A 139 -8.69 13.43 -8.52
CA GLU A 139 -8.46 14.81 -8.11
C GLU A 139 -7.61 14.81 -6.82
N MET A 140 -6.49 15.53 -6.84
CA MET A 140 -5.58 15.64 -5.70
C MET A 140 -5.71 17.01 -5.04
N PRO A 141 -5.41 17.14 -3.74
CA PRO A 141 -5.34 18.45 -3.11
C PRO A 141 -4.28 19.33 -3.77
N LYS A 142 -4.60 20.62 -3.97
CA LYS A 142 -3.74 21.59 -4.66
C LYS A 142 -2.39 21.75 -3.95
N VAL A 143 -1.31 21.86 -4.72
CA VAL A 143 0.01 22.25 -4.20
C VAL A 143 0.16 23.75 -4.37
N LEU A 144 0.71 24.41 -3.37
CA LEU A 144 1.08 25.82 -3.43
C LEU A 144 2.60 25.92 -3.59
N GLU A 145 3.06 26.65 -4.60
CA GLU A 145 4.48 26.91 -4.83
C GLU A 145 4.95 28.11 -4.00
N ASP A 146 4.16 29.19 -3.95
CA ASP A 146 4.44 30.36 -3.12
C ASP A 146 3.61 30.33 -1.83
N PRO A 147 4.23 30.33 -0.63
CA PRO A 147 3.50 30.46 0.62
C PRO A 147 2.65 31.74 0.72
N HIS A 148 2.94 32.80 -0.04
CA HIS A 148 2.11 34.00 -0.05
C HIS A 148 0.73 33.78 -0.67
N ASP A 149 0.56 32.70 -1.45
CA ASP A 149 -0.73 32.31 -2.05
C ASP A 149 -1.64 31.55 -1.09
N ILE A 150 -1.24 31.38 0.19
CA ILE A 150 -2.08 30.74 1.21
C ILE A 150 -3.32 31.61 1.48
N ASP A 151 -4.46 31.19 0.91
CA ASP A 151 -5.79 31.81 1.04
C ASP A 151 -6.75 31.03 1.96
N GLY A 152 -6.28 29.92 2.53
CA GLY A 152 -7.03 29.05 3.44
C GLY A 152 -6.15 28.03 4.17
N PRO A 153 -6.75 27.08 4.91
CA PRO A 153 -6.00 26.05 5.63
C PRO A 153 -5.15 25.19 4.68
N VAL A 154 -3.87 25.03 5.03
CA VAL A 154 -2.90 24.19 4.33
C VAL A 154 -2.22 23.24 5.31
N ILE A 155 -1.80 22.08 4.81
CA ILE A 155 -0.89 21.16 5.51
C ILE A 155 0.50 21.27 4.90
N VAL A 156 1.49 21.43 5.76
CA VAL A 156 2.90 21.47 5.37
C VAL A 156 3.52 20.12 5.68
N LYS A 157 4.16 19.53 4.66
CA LYS A 157 4.76 18.20 4.72
C LYS A 157 6.26 18.29 4.46
N TYR A 158 7.09 18.07 5.47
CA TYR A 158 8.54 18.00 5.27
C TYR A 158 8.96 16.79 4.42
N ALA A 159 10.09 16.91 3.73
CA ALA A 159 10.72 15.82 2.99
C ALA A 159 11.20 14.75 3.97
N GLY A 160 10.98 13.48 3.65
CA GLY A 160 11.39 12.37 4.51
C GLY A 160 10.55 12.14 5.77
N ALA A 161 9.58 13.01 6.09
CA ALA A 161 8.59 12.79 7.14
C ALA A 161 7.82 11.47 6.90
N LYS A 162 7.95 10.52 7.82
CA LYS A 162 7.33 9.19 7.72
C LYS A 162 6.15 9.07 8.67
N GLY A 163 5.03 8.57 8.15
CA GLY A 163 3.83 8.32 8.95
C GLY A 163 3.31 9.56 9.65
N GLY A 164 3.32 10.72 8.98
CA GLY A 164 2.70 11.95 9.50
C GLY A 164 3.51 12.73 10.55
N ARG A 165 4.72 12.27 10.91
CA ARG A 165 5.59 12.99 11.85
C ARG A 165 6.14 14.28 11.22
N GLY A 166 6.01 15.40 11.92
CA GLY A 166 6.50 16.71 11.48
C GLY A 166 5.53 17.49 10.58
N TYR A 167 4.36 16.92 10.26
CA TYR A 167 3.34 17.68 9.53
C TYR A 167 2.68 18.70 10.45
N PHE A 168 2.40 19.90 9.93
CA PHE A 168 1.64 20.90 10.67
C PHE A 168 0.62 21.59 9.75
N ILE A 169 -0.43 22.14 10.38
CA ILE A 169 -1.47 22.89 9.69
C ILE A 169 -1.19 24.39 9.87
N ALA A 170 -1.19 25.13 8.77
CA ALA A 170 -1.18 26.58 8.75
C ALA A 170 -2.51 27.11 8.20
N ARG A 171 -3.04 28.18 8.82
CA ARG A 171 -4.33 28.78 8.42
C ARG A 171 -4.18 29.96 7.47
N ASP A 172 -3.01 30.58 7.48
CA ASP A 172 -2.63 31.74 6.69
C ASP A 172 -1.10 31.81 6.59
N TYR A 173 -0.58 32.72 5.76
CA TYR A 173 0.87 32.94 5.58
C TYR A 173 1.60 33.28 6.88
N ARG A 174 0.98 34.04 7.79
CA ARG A 174 1.60 34.43 9.05
C ARG A 174 1.77 33.22 9.97
N ASP A 175 0.78 32.33 9.99
CA ASP A 175 0.84 31.08 10.73
C ASP A 175 1.90 30.16 10.13
N PHE A 176 1.96 30.06 8.80
CA PHE A 176 3.01 29.31 8.10
C PHE A 176 4.41 29.80 8.51
N ARG A 177 4.70 31.10 8.37
CA ARG A 177 6.03 31.70 8.66
C ARG A 177 6.50 31.52 10.11
N ARG A 178 5.57 31.30 11.05
CA ARG A 178 5.90 31.10 12.47
C ARG A 178 6.34 29.68 12.80
N ASN A 179 5.86 28.69 12.03
CA ASN A 179 6.03 27.28 12.35
C ASN A 179 6.93 26.55 11.35
N VAL A 180 7.15 27.11 10.15
CA VAL A 180 8.02 26.48 9.15
C VAL A 180 9.48 26.58 9.58
N ASP A 181 10.18 25.45 9.50
CA ASP A 181 11.63 25.42 9.40
C ASP A 181 12.00 25.55 7.92
N ILE A 182 12.55 26.70 7.54
CA ILE A 182 12.89 27.01 6.15
C ILE A 182 14.17 26.30 5.68
N GLU A 183 14.95 25.73 6.60
CA GLU A 183 16.16 24.97 6.27
C GLU A 183 15.80 23.55 5.82
N GLU A 184 14.59 23.07 6.14
CA GLU A 184 14.07 21.79 5.69
C GLU A 184 13.29 21.93 4.37
N GLU A 185 13.40 20.93 3.49
CA GLU A 185 12.59 20.84 2.28
C GLU A 185 11.14 20.48 2.66
N PHE A 186 10.15 21.21 2.15
CA PHE A 186 8.74 20.96 2.44
C PHE A 186 7.83 21.10 1.21
N THR A 187 6.62 20.56 1.31
CA THR A 187 5.54 20.77 0.36
C THR A 187 4.36 21.42 1.07
N ILE A 188 3.79 22.48 0.49
CA ILE A 188 2.56 23.11 0.97
C ILE A 188 1.40 22.57 0.14
N GLN A 189 0.40 22.01 0.83
CA GLN A 189 -0.75 21.41 0.18
C GLN A 189 -2.05 21.91 0.82
N GLU A 190 -3.09 22.12 0.01
CA GLU A 190 -4.45 22.38 0.48
C GLU A 190 -4.86 21.39 1.58
N TYR A 191 -5.35 21.91 2.71
CA TYR A 191 -5.94 21.09 3.75
C TYR A 191 -7.41 20.84 3.44
N VAL A 192 -7.70 19.69 2.86
CA VAL A 192 -9.06 19.32 2.47
C VAL A 192 -9.88 18.99 3.72
N LEU A 193 -10.97 19.74 3.92
CA LEU A 193 -11.94 19.48 4.98
C LEU A 193 -12.88 18.33 4.56
N GLY A 194 -12.75 17.18 5.22
CA GLY A 194 -13.59 16.02 4.96
C GLY A 194 -13.26 14.81 5.81
N CYS A 195 -13.98 13.72 5.58
CA CYS A 195 -13.74 12.44 6.25
C CYS A 195 -12.71 11.62 5.46
N ARG A 196 -11.74 11.03 6.17
CA ARG A 196 -10.72 10.19 5.56
C ARG A 196 -11.22 8.76 5.37
N TYR A 197 -11.00 8.22 4.18
CA TYR A 197 -11.31 6.85 3.83
C TYR A 197 -10.15 6.24 3.04
N TYR A 198 -9.67 5.10 3.52
CA TYR A 198 -8.58 4.35 2.90
C TYR A 198 -9.20 3.15 2.20
N LEU A 199 -9.23 3.21 0.87
CA LEU A 199 -9.93 2.24 0.02
C LEU A 199 -8.98 1.10 -0.36
N HIS A 200 -9.18 -0.10 0.19
CA HIS A 200 -8.33 -1.26 -0.11
C HIS A 200 -8.83 -2.03 -1.32
N PHE A 201 -8.24 -1.76 -2.46
CA PHE A 201 -8.54 -2.47 -3.69
C PHE A 201 -7.57 -3.63 -3.94
N PHE A 202 -7.98 -4.54 -4.81
CA PHE A 202 -7.16 -5.60 -5.35
C PHE A 202 -7.38 -5.69 -6.86
N PHE A 203 -6.31 -5.68 -7.63
CA PHE A 203 -6.35 -5.88 -9.06
C PHE A 203 -5.79 -7.25 -9.43
N ASP A 204 -6.59 -8.06 -10.11
CA ASP A 204 -6.24 -9.39 -10.58
C ASP A 204 -6.11 -9.40 -12.11
N PRO A 205 -4.88 -9.44 -12.67
CA PRO A 205 -4.65 -9.38 -14.12
C PRO A 205 -5.00 -10.68 -14.86
N ILE A 206 -5.29 -11.77 -14.14
CA ILE A 206 -5.60 -13.06 -14.78
C ILE A 206 -7.11 -13.35 -14.84
N ALA A 207 -7.92 -12.62 -14.06
CA ALA A 207 -9.36 -12.82 -13.97
C ALA A 207 -10.13 -12.17 -15.14
N GLU A 208 -11.06 -12.92 -15.73
CA GLU A 208 -11.85 -12.52 -16.91
C GLU A 208 -13.30 -12.12 -16.57
N ASP A 209 -13.67 -12.12 -15.29
CA ASP A 209 -15.02 -11.85 -14.77
C ASP A 209 -15.10 -10.57 -13.92
N GLY A 210 -16.29 -10.20 -13.45
CA GLY A 210 -16.49 -9.05 -12.56
C GLY A 210 -16.23 -7.68 -13.21
N TYR A 211 -15.84 -6.69 -12.39
CA TYR A 211 -15.53 -5.34 -12.87
C TYR A 211 -14.20 -5.35 -13.62
N GLN A 212 -14.25 -5.31 -14.95
CA GLN A 212 -13.07 -5.38 -15.82
C GLN A 212 -12.50 -4.00 -16.10
N VAL A 213 -11.25 -3.78 -15.70
CA VAL A 213 -10.52 -2.53 -15.95
C VAL A 213 -10.29 -2.36 -17.44
N GLN A 214 -10.80 -1.26 -17.99
CA GLN A 214 -10.58 -0.89 -19.37
C GLN A 214 -9.19 -0.25 -19.57
N GLY A 215 -8.41 -0.80 -20.49
CA GLY A 215 -7.10 -0.26 -20.83
C GLY A 215 -7.18 1.07 -21.56
N LYS A 216 -6.08 1.84 -21.48
CA LYS A 216 -5.91 3.10 -22.21
C LYS A 216 -4.59 3.17 -22.98
N GLY A 217 -4.44 4.20 -23.80
CA GLY A 217 -3.29 4.35 -24.70
C GLY A 217 -3.13 3.12 -25.59
N LYS A 218 -1.96 2.47 -25.54
CA LYS A 218 -1.68 1.23 -26.28
C LYS A 218 -2.54 0.02 -25.90
N PHE A 219 -3.30 0.12 -24.80
CA PHE A 219 -4.24 -0.90 -24.33
C PHE A 219 -5.72 -0.54 -24.52
N ALA A 220 -6.03 0.55 -25.24
CA ALA A 220 -7.41 0.94 -25.49
C ALA A 220 -8.26 -0.20 -26.07
N GLY A 221 -9.45 -0.42 -25.51
CA GLY A 221 -10.38 -1.47 -25.93
C GLY A 221 -10.03 -2.88 -25.44
N LYS A 222 -9.06 -3.03 -24.53
CA LYS A 222 -8.70 -4.31 -23.90
C LYS A 222 -9.14 -4.33 -22.44
N ASN A 223 -9.68 -5.46 -22.01
CA ASN A 223 -9.84 -5.79 -20.60
C ASN A 223 -8.46 -6.14 -20.02
N LEU A 224 -8.04 -5.42 -18.98
CA LEU A 224 -6.75 -5.65 -18.33
C LEU A 224 -6.81 -6.67 -17.20
N GLY A 225 -7.99 -6.89 -16.64
CA GLY A 225 -8.21 -7.75 -15.48
C GLY A 225 -9.28 -7.21 -14.54
N ARG A 226 -9.54 -7.95 -13.47
CA ARG A 226 -10.62 -7.66 -12.52
C ARG A 226 -10.17 -6.72 -11.41
N LEU A 227 -10.99 -5.71 -11.12
CA LEU A 227 -10.86 -4.83 -9.96
C LEU A 227 -11.85 -5.22 -8.87
N GLU A 228 -11.36 -5.36 -7.64
CA GLU A 228 -12.15 -5.71 -6.45
C GLU A 228 -11.91 -4.67 -5.34
N LEU A 229 -12.99 -4.20 -4.69
CA LEU A 229 -12.89 -3.51 -3.40
C LEU A 229 -12.94 -4.57 -2.30
N LEU A 230 -11.85 -4.69 -1.52
CA LEU A 230 -11.76 -5.71 -0.48
C LEU A 230 -12.20 -5.22 0.90
N SER A 231 -11.86 -3.98 1.27
CA SER A 231 -12.19 -3.42 2.58
C SER A 231 -11.90 -1.92 2.61
N MET A 232 -12.24 -1.26 3.72
CA MET A 232 -11.93 0.15 3.94
C MET A 232 -11.65 0.44 5.40
N ASP A 233 -10.69 1.30 5.70
CA ASP A 233 -10.45 1.77 7.05
C ASP A 233 -10.39 3.30 7.16
N ARG A 234 -10.31 3.75 8.42
CA ARG A 234 -9.83 5.07 8.81
C ARG A 234 -8.63 4.87 9.74
N ARG A 235 -7.51 5.55 9.47
CA ARG A 235 -6.35 5.57 10.36
C ARG A 235 -6.70 6.21 11.70
N ASP A 236 -6.20 5.59 12.76
CA ASP A 236 -6.29 6.05 14.15
C ASP A 236 -4.93 6.68 14.53
N GLU A 237 -4.89 8.01 14.63
CA GLU A 237 -3.67 8.79 14.66
C GLU A 237 -3.49 9.56 15.97
N SER A 238 -2.31 9.37 16.57
CA SER A 238 -1.92 10.05 17.80
C SER A 238 -1.04 11.26 17.47
N ASN A 239 -1.31 12.46 18.00
CA ASN A 239 -2.38 12.84 18.92
C ASN A 239 -3.57 13.54 18.21
N VAL A 240 -3.54 13.69 16.88
CA VAL A 240 -4.45 14.55 16.13
C VAL A 240 -5.94 14.18 16.31
N ASP A 241 -6.27 12.88 16.37
CA ASP A 241 -7.67 12.44 16.49
C ASP A 241 -8.26 12.74 17.89
N GLU A 242 -7.43 13.06 18.89
CA GLU A 242 -7.85 13.43 20.24
C GLU A 242 -7.61 14.92 20.54
N PHE A 243 -6.87 15.62 19.67
CA PHE A 243 -6.38 16.98 19.89
C PHE A 243 -7.49 18.02 20.07
N TYR A 244 -8.63 17.84 19.41
CA TYR A 244 -9.78 18.75 19.49
C TYR A 244 -10.43 18.78 20.90
N LYS A 245 -10.19 17.77 21.74
CA LYS A 245 -10.76 17.69 23.10
C LYS A 245 -10.09 18.65 24.08
N LEU A 246 -8.90 19.15 23.75
CA LEU A 246 -8.09 19.97 24.65
C LEU A 246 -8.41 21.49 24.56
N GLY A 247 -9.39 21.89 23.73
CA GLY A 247 -9.80 23.28 23.55
C GLY A 247 -9.38 23.85 22.21
N SER A 248 -9.23 25.17 22.12
CA SER A 248 -8.85 25.81 20.87
C SER A 248 -7.37 25.54 20.55
N LEU A 249 -7.03 25.36 19.28
CA LEU A 249 -5.63 25.18 18.82
C LEU A 249 -4.70 26.32 19.28
N ARG A 250 -5.27 27.51 19.57
CA ARG A 250 -4.52 28.66 20.05
C ARG A 250 -3.99 28.46 21.46
N ASP A 251 -4.84 27.98 22.37
CA ASP A 251 -4.50 27.77 23.78
C ASP A 251 -3.45 26.65 23.92
N LEU A 252 -3.54 25.63 23.07
CA LEU A 252 -2.65 24.48 23.08
C LEU A 252 -1.24 24.79 22.59
N ARG A 253 -1.10 25.75 21.67
CA ARG A 253 0.23 26.23 21.24
C ARG A 253 0.94 27.02 22.33
N GLU A 254 0.22 27.75 23.18
CA GLU A 254 0.81 28.39 24.37
C GLU A 254 1.35 27.35 25.37
N MET A 255 0.86 26.11 25.29
CA MET A 255 1.33 24.95 26.06
C MET A 255 2.38 24.10 25.32
N SER A 256 2.85 24.53 24.14
CA SER A 256 3.79 23.78 23.29
C SER A 256 3.31 22.37 22.91
N LEU A 257 1.99 22.18 22.78
CA LEU A 257 1.40 20.96 22.26
C LEU A 257 1.14 21.14 20.75
N GLU A 258 1.65 20.22 19.94
CA GLU A 258 1.47 20.23 18.49
C GLU A 258 0.71 18.98 18.01
N PRO A 259 -0.14 19.12 16.98
CA PRO A 259 -0.81 17.98 16.38
C PRO A 259 0.20 17.08 15.69
N SER A 260 0.07 15.77 15.89
CA SER A 260 0.87 14.74 15.24
C SER A 260 -0.05 13.74 14.55
N PHE A 261 0.33 13.31 13.36
CA PHE A 261 -0.44 12.38 12.52
C PHE A 261 0.16 10.97 12.56
N VAL A 262 0.82 10.61 13.68
CA VAL A 262 1.46 9.30 13.82
C VAL A 262 0.39 8.22 13.90
N VAL A 263 0.42 7.31 12.93
CA VAL A 263 -0.52 6.20 12.83
C VAL A 263 -0.28 5.21 13.97
N THR A 264 -1.29 4.99 14.79
CA THR A 264 -1.26 4.05 15.93
C THR A 264 -2.19 2.85 15.76
N GLY A 265 -3.21 2.98 14.91
CA GLY A 265 -4.19 1.93 14.64
C GLY A 265 -4.99 2.20 13.37
N ASN A 266 -6.00 1.35 13.14
CA ASN A 266 -6.92 1.45 12.00
C ASN A 266 -8.31 1.02 12.47
N GLN A 267 -9.34 1.77 12.07
CA GLN A 267 -10.74 1.52 12.42
C GLN A 267 -11.51 1.07 11.18
N PRO A 268 -12.29 -0.02 11.25
CA PRO A 268 -13.08 -0.47 10.11
C PRO A 268 -14.23 0.51 9.84
N VAL A 269 -14.45 0.85 8.57
CA VAL A 269 -15.55 1.71 8.13
C VAL A 269 -16.16 1.22 6.83
N VAL A 270 -17.37 1.68 6.54
CA VAL A 270 -18.01 1.55 5.22
C VAL A 270 -18.38 2.94 4.74
N ILE A 271 -18.28 3.19 3.43
CA ILE A 271 -18.77 4.44 2.84
C ILE A 271 -20.25 4.33 2.48
N ARG A 272 -20.89 5.49 2.29
CA ARG A 272 -22.20 5.56 1.65
C ARG A 272 -22.13 4.89 0.27
N GLU A 273 -23.04 3.95 0.01
CA GLU A 273 -23.00 3.12 -1.21
C GLU A 273 -22.99 3.93 -2.51
N SER A 274 -23.68 5.09 -2.55
CA SER A 274 -23.69 5.98 -3.71
C SER A 274 -22.31 6.58 -4.07
N LEU A 275 -21.31 6.44 -3.20
CA LEU A 275 -19.92 6.84 -3.46
C LEU A 275 -19.11 5.74 -4.15
N LEU A 276 -19.57 4.48 -4.14
CA LEU A 276 -18.85 3.36 -4.74
C LEU A 276 -18.61 3.53 -6.24
N PRO A 277 -19.55 4.02 -7.07
CA PRO A 277 -19.29 4.21 -8.50
C PRO A 277 -18.07 5.11 -8.75
N ARG A 278 -17.97 6.23 -8.03
CA ARG A 278 -16.81 7.13 -8.14
C ARG A 278 -15.53 6.51 -7.59
N ALA A 279 -15.61 5.73 -6.52
CA ALA A 279 -14.46 5.00 -5.97
C ALA A 279 -13.89 4.00 -6.99
N PHE A 280 -14.76 3.25 -7.68
CA PHE A 280 -14.35 2.31 -8.75
C PHE A 280 -13.79 3.03 -9.97
N GLU A 281 -14.39 4.15 -10.40
CA GLU A 281 -13.87 4.95 -11.52
C GLU A 281 -12.45 5.45 -11.25
N MET A 282 -12.18 6.00 -10.06
CA MET A 282 -10.83 6.44 -9.66
C MET A 282 -9.83 5.28 -9.63
N ALA A 283 -10.23 4.14 -9.07
CA ALA A 283 -9.39 2.95 -8.98
C ALA A 283 -9.10 2.36 -10.37
N GLU A 284 -10.10 2.27 -11.24
CA GLU A 284 -9.97 1.82 -12.63
C GLU A 284 -9.00 2.73 -13.40
N GLY A 285 -9.21 4.05 -13.36
CA GLY A 285 -8.34 5.01 -14.05
C GLY A 285 -6.90 4.97 -13.55
N THR A 286 -6.71 4.78 -12.24
CA THR A 286 -5.39 4.62 -11.62
C THR A 286 -4.69 3.34 -12.09
N ILE A 287 -5.41 2.21 -12.14
CA ILE A 287 -4.86 0.95 -12.67
C ILE A 287 -4.56 1.11 -14.16
N ALA A 288 -5.49 1.60 -14.96
CA ALA A 288 -5.28 1.76 -16.40
C ALA A 288 -4.06 2.66 -16.69
N GLU A 289 -3.82 3.70 -15.89
CA GLU A 289 -2.63 4.56 -16.01
C GLU A 289 -1.36 3.81 -15.70
N SER A 290 -1.38 2.96 -14.68
CA SER A 290 -0.20 2.20 -14.27
C SER A 290 0.41 1.39 -15.41
N PHE A 291 -0.38 0.94 -16.40
CA PHE A 291 0.09 0.18 -17.57
C PHE A 291 0.77 1.04 -18.65
N VAL A 292 0.64 2.37 -18.59
CA VAL A 292 1.19 3.30 -19.60
C VAL A 292 2.16 4.34 -19.01
N LEU A 293 2.42 4.30 -17.70
CA LEU A 293 3.39 5.16 -17.01
C LEU A 293 4.79 5.16 -17.64
N GLU A 294 5.22 4.02 -18.19
CA GLU A 294 6.51 3.87 -18.88
C GLU A 294 6.41 2.82 -20.00
N GLU A 295 7.35 2.86 -20.95
CA GLU A 295 7.33 2.02 -22.16
C GLU A 295 7.15 0.53 -21.86
N ASN A 296 7.82 0.03 -20.82
CA ASN A 296 7.80 -1.37 -20.40
C ASN A 296 6.99 -1.60 -19.11
N SER A 297 6.03 -0.73 -18.81
CA SER A 297 5.22 -0.90 -17.59
C SER A 297 4.41 -2.20 -17.62
N ARG A 298 4.43 -2.90 -16.49
CA ARG A 298 3.58 -4.08 -16.22
C ARG A 298 2.29 -3.75 -15.50
N GLY A 299 2.08 -2.47 -15.16
CA GLY A 299 0.93 -2.02 -14.39
C GLY A 299 0.95 -2.41 -12.91
N MET A 300 -0.09 -1.98 -12.22
CA MET A 300 -0.43 -2.36 -10.85
C MET A 300 -0.87 -3.82 -10.86
N ILE A 301 -0.44 -4.61 -9.86
CA ILE A 301 -0.80 -6.02 -9.70
C ILE A 301 -1.01 -6.29 -8.21
N GLY A 302 -2.16 -6.87 -7.87
CA GLY A 302 -2.49 -7.23 -6.49
C GLY A 302 -3.07 -6.06 -5.69
N PRO A 303 -2.82 -6.00 -4.36
CA PRO A 303 -3.45 -5.03 -3.47
C PRO A 303 -2.87 -3.63 -3.64
N PHE A 304 -3.73 -2.62 -3.60
CA PHE A 304 -3.35 -1.22 -3.48
C PHE A 304 -4.37 -0.47 -2.63
N CYS A 305 -3.97 0.72 -2.17
CA CYS A 305 -4.83 1.61 -1.42
C CYS A 305 -4.86 2.99 -2.06
N LEU A 306 -6.07 3.51 -2.31
CA LEU A 306 -6.27 4.94 -2.53
C LEU A 306 -6.56 5.59 -1.18
N GLU A 307 -5.69 6.51 -0.76
CA GLU A 307 -5.86 7.26 0.48
C GLU A 307 -6.63 8.55 0.16
N THR A 308 -7.87 8.64 0.66
CA THR A 308 -8.81 9.66 0.20
C THR A 308 -9.42 10.48 1.33
N ILE A 309 -9.87 11.68 0.98
CA ILE A 309 -10.73 12.54 1.78
C ILE A 309 -12.03 12.74 1.01
N VAL A 310 -13.18 12.57 1.68
CA VAL A 310 -14.51 12.84 1.13
C VAL A 310 -15.06 14.11 1.79
N THR A 311 -15.34 15.12 0.98
CA THR A 311 -15.88 16.41 1.44
C THR A 311 -17.37 16.30 1.81
N ASP A 312 -17.91 17.35 2.42
CA ASP A 312 -19.35 17.50 2.69
C ASP A 312 -20.21 17.59 1.41
N LYS A 313 -19.58 17.87 0.26
CA LYS A 313 -20.17 17.82 -1.09
C LYS A 313 -20.07 16.45 -1.75
N LEU A 314 -19.59 15.43 -1.04
CA LEU A 314 -19.40 14.06 -1.54
C LEU A 314 -18.35 13.95 -2.65
N GLU A 315 -17.37 14.87 -2.66
CA GLU A 315 -16.26 14.87 -3.61
C GLU A 315 -15.05 14.15 -3.01
N PHE A 316 -14.41 13.29 -3.79
CA PHE A 316 -13.17 12.62 -3.40
C PHE A 316 -11.95 13.48 -3.74
N LYS A 317 -11.04 13.64 -2.78
CA LYS A 317 -9.65 14.05 -3.01
C LYS A 317 -8.72 12.90 -2.65
N VAL A 318 -7.93 12.42 -3.60
CA VAL A 318 -6.92 11.38 -3.36
C VAL A 318 -5.61 12.09 -3.00
N PHE A 319 -5.06 11.82 -1.82
CA PHE A 319 -3.82 12.50 -1.40
C PHE A 319 -2.59 11.62 -1.59
N GLU A 320 -2.72 10.29 -1.50
CA GLU A 320 -1.63 9.33 -1.64
C GLU A 320 -2.13 7.99 -2.21
N ILE A 321 -1.22 7.24 -2.85
CA ILE A 321 -1.42 5.84 -3.25
C ILE A 321 -0.36 4.94 -2.63
N SER A 322 -0.80 3.84 -2.04
CA SER A 322 0.08 2.73 -1.66
C SER A 322 -0.10 1.60 -2.66
N ALA A 323 0.93 1.27 -3.44
CA ALA A 323 0.87 0.24 -4.50
C ALA A 323 1.15 -1.18 -3.93
N ARG A 324 0.63 -1.43 -2.71
CA ARG A 324 0.85 -2.62 -1.89
C ARG A 324 -0.31 -2.82 -0.93
N ILE A 325 -0.29 -3.93 -0.19
CA ILE A 325 -1.08 -4.07 1.03
C ILE A 325 -0.70 -3.02 2.08
N VAL A 326 -1.70 -2.43 2.73
CA VAL A 326 -1.57 -1.42 3.80
C VAL A 326 -1.99 -1.99 5.17
N ALA A 327 -1.53 -1.37 6.26
CA ALA A 327 -1.90 -1.74 7.62
C ALA A 327 -3.41 -1.66 7.89
N GLY A 328 -4.11 -0.77 7.18
CA GLY A 328 -5.56 -0.63 7.15
C GLY A 328 -6.33 -1.91 6.83
N SER A 329 -5.70 -2.87 6.16
CA SER A 329 -6.32 -4.18 5.88
C SER A 329 -6.38 -5.10 7.11
N ASN A 330 -5.58 -4.85 8.16
CA ASN A 330 -5.42 -5.74 9.31
C ASN A 330 -6.69 -5.99 10.14
N PRO A 331 -7.63 -5.04 10.30
CA PRO A 331 -8.91 -5.31 10.96
C PRO A 331 -9.75 -6.40 10.27
N PHE A 332 -9.45 -6.74 9.01
CA PHE A 332 -10.27 -7.60 8.15
C PHE A 332 -9.69 -9.02 7.96
N ILE A 333 -8.95 -9.56 8.94
CA ILE A 333 -8.45 -10.95 8.92
C ILE A 333 -9.60 -11.96 8.71
N GLY A 334 -10.75 -11.66 9.31
CA GLY A 334 -11.96 -12.48 9.24
C GLY A 334 -12.87 -12.19 8.05
N GLY A 335 -12.48 -11.32 7.12
CA GLY A 335 -13.36 -10.78 6.08
C GLY A 335 -13.77 -9.32 6.34
N SER A 336 -14.48 -8.73 5.38
CA SER A 336 -15.03 -7.39 5.45
C SER A 336 -16.45 -7.36 4.86
N PRO A 337 -17.24 -6.31 5.14
CA PRO A 337 -18.55 -6.12 4.51
C PRO A 337 -18.52 -6.15 2.97
N TYR A 338 -17.39 -5.82 2.34
CA TYR A 338 -17.25 -5.85 0.88
C TYR A 338 -16.76 -7.21 0.38
N SER A 339 -15.71 -7.77 1.01
CA SER A 339 -15.11 -9.02 0.54
C SER A 339 -16.02 -10.22 0.76
N ASP A 340 -16.76 -10.25 1.87
CA ASP A 340 -17.58 -11.39 2.27
C ASP A 340 -18.84 -11.56 1.41
N ILE A 341 -19.23 -10.52 0.67
CA ILE A 341 -20.27 -10.62 -0.37
C ILE A 341 -19.82 -11.54 -1.51
N ASN A 342 -18.51 -11.52 -1.82
CA ASN A 342 -17.94 -12.29 -2.93
C ASN A 342 -17.43 -13.67 -2.45
N GLU A 343 -16.62 -13.68 -1.37
CA GLU A 343 -16.06 -14.90 -0.80
C GLU A 343 -15.95 -14.76 0.73
N GLU A 344 -16.56 -15.68 1.48
CA GLU A 344 -16.55 -15.62 2.95
C GLU A 344 -15.14 -15.62 3.55
N ARG A 345 -14.95 -14.73 4.52
CA ARG A 345 -13.75 -14.59 5.34
C ARG A 345 -12.50 -14.33 4.50
N MET A 346 -12.63 -13.44 3.53
CA MET A 346 -11.55 -13.09 2.60
C MET A 346 -10.80 -11.84 3.05
N SER A 347 -9.68 -12.03 3.76
CA SER A 347 -8.73 -10.94 4.03
C SER A 347 -7.89 -10.61 2.79
N THR A 348 -7.26 -9.44 2.75
CA THR A 348 -6.30 -9.09 1.68
C THR A 348 -5.13 -10.07 1.64
N GLY A 349 -4.60 -10.49 2.79
CA GLY A 349 -3.55 -11.52 2.87
C GLY A 349 -3.97 -12.86 2.27
N ARG A 350 -5.21 -13.30 2.53
CA ARG A 350 -5.77 -14.51 1.92
C ARG A 350 -6.01 -14.33 0.42
N ARG A 351 -6.47 -13.16 -0.02
CA ARG A 351 -6.71 -12.84 -1.44
C ARG A 351 -5.43 -12.87 -2.27
N ILE A 352 -4.30 -12.41 -1.70
CA ILE A 352 -2.96 -12.55 -2.30
C ILE A 352 -2.62 -14.04 -2.49
N ALA A 353 -2.73 -14.83 -1.42
CA ALA A 353 -2.44 -16.26 -1.49
C ALA A 353 -3.35 -16.99 -2.49
N ARG A 354 -4.65 -16.65 -2.53
CA ARG A 354 -5.62 -17.19 -3.50
C ARG A 354 -5.25 -16.82 -4.94
N SER A 355 -4.77 -15.59 -5.18
CA SER A 355 -4.27 -15.18 -6.50
C SER A 355 -3.08 -16.03 -6.94
N ILE A 356 -2.12 -16.25 -6.03
CA ILE A 356 -0.95 -17.11 -6.30
C ILE A 356 -1.39 -18.54 -6.59
N LYS A 357 -2.34 -19.08 -5.83
CA LYS A 357 -2.88 -20.43 -6.04
C LYS A 357 -3.55 -20.59 -7.41
N LYS A 358 -4.45 -19.66 -7.78
CA LYS A 358 -5.09 -19.66 -9.11
C LYS A 358 -4.06 -19.56 -10.23
N ALA A 359 -3.10 -18.63 -10.11
CA ALA A 359 -2.04 -18.48 -11.08
C ALA A 359 -1.12 -19.70 -11.17
N GLN A 360 -0.92 -20.44 -10.07
CA GLN A 360 -0.22 -21.71 -10.08
C GLN A 360 -1.02 -22.77 -10.86
N ASP A 361 -2.32 -22.90 -10.57
CA ASP A 361 -3.21 -23.89 -11.19
C ASP A 361 -3.36 -23.66 -12.70
N GLU A 362 -3.31 -22.40 -13.15
CA GLU A 362 -3.43 -21.99 -14.55
C GLU A 362 -2.07 -21.84 -15.29
N ASP A 363 -0.95 -22.10 -14.61
CA ASP A 363 0.42 -21.85 -15.11
C ASP A 363 0.70 -20.39 -15.52
N ARG A 364 0.08 -19.44 -14.81
CA ARG A 364 0.16 -17.98 -15.05
C ARG A 364 0.94 -17.21 -13.98
N LEU A 365 1.78 -17.87 -13.19
CA LEU A 365 2.61 -17.20 -12.15
C LEU A 365 3.44 -16.04 -12.70
N THR A 366 3.91 -16.12 -13.96
CA THR A 366 4.69 -15.04 -14.58
C THR A 366 3.89 -13.76 -14.82
N ASP A 367 2.55 -13.82 -14.80
CA ASP A 367 1.69 -12.67 -15.00
C ASP A 367 1.53 -11.85 -13.71
N ILE A 368 1.55 -12.50 -12.55
CA ILE A 368 1.31 -11.86 -11.23
C ILE A 368 2.59 -11.65 -10.39
N LEU A 369 3.69 -12.32 -10.73
CA LEU A 369 4.97 -12.19 -10.05
C LEU A 369 5.92 -11.28 -10.82
N SER A 370 6.87 -10.67 -10.12
CA SER A 370 7.99 -9.93 -10.69
C SER A 370 9.30 -10.31 -10.06
#